data_AF-A0A7S8E7L5-F1
#
_entry.id   AF-A0A7S8E7L5-F1
#
_cell.length_a   1.000
_cell.length_b   1.000
_cell.length_c   1.000
_cell.angle_alpha   90.00
_cell.angle_beta   90.00
_cell.angle_gamma   90.00
#
_symmetry.space_group_name_H-M   'P 1'
#
loop_
_entity.id
_entity.type
_entity.pdbx_description
1 polymer ?
#
loop_
_entity_poly.entity_id
_entity_poly.type
_entity_poly.pdbx_seq_one_letter_code
_entity_poly.pdbx_strand_id
1 'polypeptide(L)'
;MQPEAHASLQSIHLPKWVDWLWLALCAVYVLAGVAMAPYHGDEASLIFMGRDFYYHVQGQLDKIYVQEFEKLEPDAALEQQLRLINGTLPKYMYGAIAYAMGADPDTLSESWAWGAGWDWNIENGAIEPGDDVLLAGRYASAILLALSIVIMFQIGQKVGGRGVAYLTTAYLVLNPAVLLNGRRAMMEGVLLFFSLLIVLVGLHLLVNRRWYMFLLLGVISGLTVAAKHPGILPVALVFISLAYVSLWRAYQEHNWLFAVRQIAKLFGAGVLSLILFFALNPSWWQNPQLAAELVIQERSTTLSAQVTSAGGPADMSERVGQFYRQALIAQPMYSEVDYFKPYIVDEVAAYEASPWRGIAIGGSDIGAIILIILMLIGLGKLLFPLTDISRMMIVWTSGTLAFTIAATPLEWQRYYLAAFPVIGLLSALGLITLYNLVTRQRRTAT
;
A
#
# COMPACT_ATOMS: atom_id res chain seq x y z
N MET A 1 -14.68 30.62 29.43
CA MET A 1 -13.38 30.61 28.72
C MET A 1 -13.63 31.05 27.30
N GLN A 2 -13.19 32.26 26.96
CA GLN A 2 -13.25 32.77 25.58
C GLN A 2 -12.31 31.91 24.71
N PRO A 3 -12.71 31.53 23.49
CA PRO A 3 -11.79 30.87 22.59
C PRO A 3 -10.73 31.90 22.18
N GLU A 4 -9.51 31.73 22.68
CA GLU A 4 -8.36 32.49 22.21
C GLU A 4 -8.30 32.34 20.69
N ALA A 5 -8.40 33.48 20.01
CA ALA A 5 -8.21 33.58 18.59
C ALA A 5 -6.78 33.13 18.27
N HIS A 6 -6.62 31.86 17.94
CA HIS A 6 -5.41 31.38 17.29
C HIS A 6 -5.25 32.17 16.01
N ALA A 7 -4.30 33.11 16.01
CA ALA A 7 -3.82 33.78 14.82
C ALA A 7 -3.25 32.71 13.88
N SER A 8 -4.14 32.12 13.08
CA SER A 8 -3.80 31.27 11.95
C SER A 8 -3.16 32.19 10.92
N LEU A 9 -1.85 32.08 10.78
CA LEU A 9 -1.14 32.72 9.70
C LEU A 9 -1.75 32.25 8.39
N GLN A 10 -2.13 33.24 7.58
CA GLN A 10 -2.71 33.15 6.25
C GLN A 10 -2.30 31.85 5.57
N SER A 11 -3.25 30.91 5.47
CA SER A 11 -3.14 29.79 4.55
C SER A 11 -2.68 30.37 3.22
N ILE A 12 -1.61 29.82 2.61
CA ILE A 12 -1.24 30.23 1.25
C ILE A 12 -2.52 30.10 0.41
N HIS A 13 -3.09 31.24 0.04
CA HIS A 13 -4.36 31.30 -0.68
C HIS A 13 -4.06 31.03 -2.15
N LEU A 14 -3.53 29.85 -2.45
CA LEU A 14 -3.42 29.38 -3.81
C LEU A 14 -4.84 29.14 -4.34
N PRO A 15 -5.12 29.44 -5.61
CA PRO A 15 -6.36 29.00 -6.22
C PRO A 15 -6.50 27.47 -6.18
N LYS A 16 -7.73 26.94 -6.21
CA LYS A 16 -7.98 25.48 -6.25
C LYS A 16 -7.40 24.81 -7.50
N TRP A 17 -7.30 25.54 -8.61
CA TRP A 17 -6.71 25.00 -9.85
C TRP A 17 -5.24 24.61 -9.69
N VAL A 18 -4.52 25.21 -8.73
CA VAL A 18 -3.13 24.83 -8.43
C VAL A 18 -3.06 23.42 -7.83
N ASP A 19 -4.03 23.05 -6.97
CA ASP A 19 -4.11 21.69 -6.43
C ASP A 19 -4.35 20.67 -7.55
N TRP A 20 -5.24 20.98 -8.49
CA TRP A 20 -5.53 20.12 -9.64
C TRP A 20 -4.34 19.98 -10.59
N LEU A 21 -3.65 21.09 -10.89
CA LEU A 21 -2.45 21.08 -11.71
C LEU A 21 -1.35 20.23 -11.06
N TRP A 22 -1.11 20.41 -9.76
CA TRP A 22 -0.15 19.61 -9.02
C TRP A 22 -0.46 18.12 -9.09
N LEU A 23 -1.71 17.74 -8.82
CA LEU A 23 -2.12 16.33 -8.86
C LEU A 23 -2.02 15.75 -10.28
N ALA A 24 -2.34 16.53 -11.31
CA ALA A 24 -2.16 16.12 -12.71
C ALA A 24 -0.67 15.90 -13.04
N LEU A 25 0.21 16.80 -12.61
CA LEU A 25 1.66 16.65 -12.79
C LEU A 25 2.20 15.41 -12.06
N CYS A 26 1.75 15.17 -10.82
CA CYS A 26 2.10 13.96 -10.08
C CYS A 26 1.64 12.68 -10.80
N ALA A 27 0.39 12.66 -11.30
CA ALA A 27 -0.14 11.51 -12.03
C ALA A 27 0.65 11.27 -13.34
N VAL A 28 0.93 12.32 -14.12
CA VAL A 28 1.75 12.22 -15.33
C VAL A 28 3.14 11.70 -14.99
N TYR A 29 3.78 12.18 -13.94
CA TYR A 29 5.10 11.71 -13.53
C TYR A 29 5.11 10.23 -13.13
N VAL A 30 4.10 9.75 -12.40
CA VAL A 30 3.94 8.33 -12.09
C VAL A 30 3.78 7.51 -13.37
N LEU A 31 2.89 7.92 -14.27
CA LEU A 31 2.54 7.15 -15.47
C LEU A 31 3.65 7.18 -16.55
N ALA A 32 4.39 8.28 -16.69
CA ALA A 32 5.42 8.44 -17.72
C ALA A 32 6.59 7.45 -17.57
N GLY A 33 6.86 6.97 -16.35
CA GLY A 33 7.94 6.01 -16.08
C GLY A 33 7.55 4.53 -16.20
N VAL A 34 6.28 4.22 -16.53
CA VAL A 34 5.76 2.84 -16.50
C VAL A 34 6.49 1.92 -17.47
N ALA A 35 6.65 2.33 -18.73
CA ALA A 35 7.31 1.51 -19.76
C ALA A 35 8.81 1.29 -19.48
N MET A 36 9.43 2.17 -18.68
CA MET A 36 10.86 2.10 -18.34
C MET A 36 11.13 1.32 -17.04
N ALA A 37 10.09 0.92 -16.29
CA ALA A 37 10.29 0.20 -15.04
C ALA A 37 10.98 -1.16 -15.29
N PRO A 38 12.11 -1.46 -14.63
CA PRO A 38 12.80 -2.74 -14.84
C PRO A 38 11.92 -3.93 -14.49
N TYR A 39 12.01 -4.97 -15.30
CA TYR A 39 11.26 -6.21 -15.19
C TYR A 39 11.47 -6.92 -13.85
N HIS A 40 10.45 -7.65 -13.42
CA HIS A 40 10.47 -8.47 -12.22
C HIS A 40 9.65 -9.74 -12.43
N GLY A 41 10.21 -10.90 -12.05
CA GLY A 41 9.58 -12.21 -12.29
C GLY A 41 8.15 -12.34 -11.70
N ASP A 42 7.87 -11.74 -10.55
CA ASP A 42 6.50 -11.74 -9.98
C ASP A 42 5.44 -11.11 -10.89
N GLU A 43 5.81 -10.25 -11.85
CA GLU A 43 4.87 -9.71 -12.83
C GLU A 43 4.27 -10.82 -13.70
N ALA A 44 5.11 -11.74 -14.19
CA ALA A 44 4.66 -12.94 -14.92
C ALA A 44 3.72 -13.79 -14.07
N SER A 45 4.10 -14.11 -12.83
CA SER A 45 3.27 -14.91 -11.92
C SER A 45 1.93 -14.26 -11.59
N LEU A 46 1.87 -12.92 -11.49
CA LEU A 46 0.62 -12.20 -11.24
C LEU A 46 -0.30 -12.15 -12.46
N ILE A 47 0.26 -12.06 -13.66
CA ILE A 47 -0.48 -12.14 -14.92
C ILE A 47 -0.97 -13.57 -15.18
N PHE A 48 -0.13 -14.58 -14.92
CA PHE A 48 -0.50 -16.01 -14.93
C PHE A 48 -1.74 -16.27 -14.06
N MET A 49 -1.74 -15.77 -12.82
CA MET A 49 -2.90 -15.88 -11.93
C MET A 49 -4.15 -15.14 -12.42
N GLY A 50 -4.04 -14.29 -13.45
CA GLY A 50 -5.16 -13.69 -14.15
C GLY A 50 -6.11 -14.71 -14.79
N ARG A 51 -5.66 -15.96 -15.03
CA ARG A 51 -6.50 -17.09 -15.46
C ARG A 51 -7.69 -17.34 -14.53
N ASP A 52 -7.57 -17.04 -13.22
CA ASP A 52 -8.68 -17.14 -12.27
C ASP A 52 -9.90 -16.30 -12.70
N PHE A 53 -9.68 -15.15 -13.33
CA PHE A 53 -10.77 -14.32 -13.88
C PHE A 53 -11.49 -15.05 -15.02
N TYR A 54 -10.74 -15.67 -15.92
CA TYR A 54 -11.28 -16.43 -17.05
C TYR A 54 -12.09 -17.63 -16.57
N TYR A 55 -11.55 -18.41 -15.65
CA TYR A 55 -12.27 -19.53 -15.03
C TYR A 55 -13.59 -19.06 -14.41
N HIS A 56 -13.58 -17.90 -13.74
CA HIS A 56 -14.78 -17.33 -13.12
C HIS A 56 -15.84 -16.95 -14.16
N VAL A 57 -15.48 -16.16 -15.18
CA VAL A 57 -16.45 -15.68 -16.18
C VAL A 57 -16.94 -16.79 -17.11
N GLN A 58 -16.16 -17.86 -17.28
CA GLN A 58 -16.53 -19.05 -18.05
C GLN A 58 -17.30 -20.09 -17.22
N GLY A 59 -17.51 -19.85 -15.91
CA GLY A 59 -18.23 -20.77 -15.02
C GLY A 59 -17.44 -22.03 -14.60
N GLN A 60 -16.12 -22.06 -14.82
CA GLN A 60 -15.21 -23.14 -14.43
C GLN A 60 -14.75 -22.98 -12.97
N LEU A 61 -15.71 -22.85 -12.05
CA LEU A 61 -15.42 -22.57 -10.64
C LEU A 61 -14.71 -23.74 -9.93
N ASP A 62 -14.85 -24.96 -10.47
CA ASP A 62 -14.16 -26.17 -10.02
C ASP A 62 -12.62 -26.05 -10.06
N LYS A 63 -12.08 -25.26 -11.00
CA LYS A 63 -10.64 -24.95 -11.06
C LYS A 63 -10.16 -23.96 -10.00
N ILE A 64 -11.09 -23.22 -9.40
CA ILE A 64 -10.78 -22.14 -8.45
C ILE A 64 -10.99 -22.60 -7.01
N TYR A 65 -11.98 -23.46 -6.78
CA TYR A 65 -12.32 -23.96 -5.45
C TYR A 65 -11.13 -24.64 -4.80
N VAL A 66 -10.97 -24.38 -3.50
CA VAL A 66 -9.88 -24.97 -2.74
C VAL A 66 -10.06 -26.48 -2.63
N GLN A 67 -8.98 -27.20 -2.87
CA GLN A 67 -8.88 -28.65 -2.72
C GLN A 67 -7.63 -28.99 -1.89
N GLU A 68 -7.58 -30.20 -1.34
CA GLU A 68 -6.36 -30.69 -0.71
C GLU A 68 -5.27 -30.88 -1.78
N PHE A 69 -4.04 -30.44 -1.49
CA PHE A 69 -2.94 -30.50 -2.46
C PHE A 69 -2.64 -31.91 -2.98
N GLU A 70 -2.87 -32.96 -2.16
CA GLU A 70 -2.68 -34.37 -2.54
C GLU A 70 -3.63 -34.83 -3.66
N LYS A 71 -4.72 -34.10 -3.90
CA LYS A 71 -5.72 -34.41 -4.94
C LYS A 71 -5.47 -33.66 -6.25
N LEU A 72 -4.49 -32.76 -6.27
CA LEU A 72 -4.22 -31.90 -7.41
C LEU A 72 -3.02 -32.43 -8.20
N GLU A 73 -3.15 -32.40 -9.53
CA GLU A 73 -1.99 -32.51 -10.42
C GLU A 73 -1.01 -31.36 -10.16
N PRO A 74 0.29 -31.50 -10.48
CA PRO A 74 1.32 -30.51 -10.14
C PRO A 74 1.00 -29.07 -10.56
N ASP A 75 0.49 -28.87 -11.77
CA ASP A 75 0.17 -27.52 -12.29
C ASP A 75 -1.02 -26.90 -11.56
N ALA A 76 -2.05 -27.70 -11.28
CA ALA A 76 -3.22 -27.26 -10.51
C ALA A 76 -2.85 -26.96 -9.05
N ALA A 77 -1.91 -27.71 -8.47
CA ALA A 77 -1.35 -27.44 -7.15
C ALA A 77 -0.59 -26.10 -7.14
N LEU A 78 0.22 -25.81 -8.16
CA LEU A 78 0.92 -24.52 -8.30
C LEU A 78 -0.07 -23.35 -8.42
N GLU A 79 -1.08 -23.45 -9.31
CA GLU A 79 -2.12 -22.43 -9.45
C GLU A 79 -2.83 -22.15 -8.13
N GLN A 80 -3.23 -23.22 -7.41
CA GLN A 80 -3.87 -23.09 -6.12
C GLN A 80 -2.94 -22.44 -5.10
N GLN A 81 -1.68 -22.87 -5.00
CA GLN A 81 -0.71 -22.29 -4.07
C GLN A 81 -0.57 -20.79 -4.31
N LEU A 82 -0.31 -20.38 -5.56
CA LEU A 82 -0.19 -18.98 -5.93
C LEU A 82 -1.48 -18.19 -5.62
N ARG A 83 -2.65 -18.80 -5.87
CA ARG A 83 -3.96 -18.22 -5.56
C ARG A 83 -4.17 -17.95 -4.08
N LEU A 84 -3.75 -18.87 -3.21
CA LEU A 84 -3.90 -18.76 -1.76
C LEU A 84 -2.88 -17.79 -1.16
N ILE A 85 -1.66 -17.74 -1.68
CA ILE A 85 -0.62 -16.84 -1.17
C ILE A 85 -0.67 -15.43 -1.77
N ASN A 86 -1.63 -15.06 -2.61
CA ASN A 86 -1.70 -13.70 -3.18
C ASN A 86 -3.09 -13.07 -3.00
N GLY A 87 -3.15 -11.73 -3.12
CA GLY A 87 -4.43 -11.04 -3.09
C GLY A 87 -5.24 -11.34 -4.35
N THR A 88 -6.56 -11.48 -4.22
CA THR A 88 -7.42 -11.81 -5.37
C THR A 88 -7.71 -10.63 -6.27
N LEU A 89 -7.77 -9.41 -5.72
CA LEU A 89 -8.14 -8.22 -6.48
C LEU A 89 -7.14 -7.88 -7.61
N PRO A 90 -5.81 -7.86 -7.41
CA PRO A 90 -4.86 -7.49 -8.46
C PRO A 90 -4.84 -8.48 -9.62
N LYS A 91 -4.82 -9.79 -9.35
CA LYS A 91 -4.83 -10.81 -10.41
C LYS A 91 -6.14 -10.82 -11.20
N TYR A 92 -7.29 -10.60 -10.56
CA TYR A 92 -8.56 -10.44 -11.28
C TYR A 92 -8.57 -9.20 -12.16
N MET A 93 -7.95 -8.11 -11.68
CA MET A 93 -7.79 -6.88 -12.48
C MET A 93 -6.94 -7.15 -13.73
N TYR A 94 -5.82 -7.88 -13.61
CA TYR A 94 -4.97 -8.23 -14.75
C TYR A 94 -5.67 -9.17 -15.73
N GLY A 95 -6.36 -10.20 -15.24
CA GLY A 95 -7.18 -11.08 -16.07
C GLY A 95 -8.31 -10.33 -16.79
N ALA A 96 -8.98 -9.39 -16.12
CA ALA A 96 -10.03 -8.58 -16.73
C ALA A 96 -9.51 -7.64 -17.83
N ILE A 97 -8.31 -7.07 -17.64
CA ILE A 97 -7.64 -6.23 -18.65
C ILE A 97 -7.27 -7.06 -19.86
N ALA A 98 -6.62 -8.20 -19.67
CA ALA A 98 -6.24 -9.08 -20.75
C ALA A 98 -7.47 -9.60 -21.52
N TYR A 99 -8.55 -9.95 -20.80
CA TYR A 99 -9.83 -10.32 -21.42
C TYR A 99 -10.40 -9.18 -22.27
N ALA A 100 -10.35 -7.93 -21.78
CA ALA A 100 -10.79 -6.76 -22.53
C ALA A 100 -9.92 -6.45 -23.76
N MET A 101 -8.65 -6.86 -23.73
CA MET A 101 -7.73 -6.81 -24.88
C MET A 101 -7.96 -7.95 -25.88
N GLY A 102 -8.80 -8.93 -25.56
CA GLY A 102 -9.04 -10.11 -26.39
C GLY A 102 -7.95 -11.16 -26.30
N ALA A 103 -7.11 -11.13 -25.25
CA ALA A 103 -6.09 -12.14 -25.02
C ALA A 103 -6.72 -13.49 -24.65
N ASP A 104 -6.15 -14.57 -25.17
CA ASP A 104 -6.53 -15.94 -24.81
C ASP A 104 -5.98 -16.28 -23.40
N PRO A 105 -6.75 -16.94 -22.52
CA PRO A 105 -6.25 -17.35 -21.20
C PRO A 105 -4.97 -18.19 -21.27
N ASP A 106 -4.80 -18.99 -22.32
CA ASP A 106 -3.64 -19.87 -22.50
C ASP A 106 -2.38 -19.06 -22.88
N THR A 107 -2.55 -17.84 -23.42
CA THR A 107 -1.46 -16.96 -23.87
C THR A 107 -1.07 -15.86 -22.86
N LEU A 108 -1.64 -15.84 -21.66
CA LEU A 108 -1.41 -14.75 -20.69
C LEU A 108 0.05 -14.67 -20.21
N SER A 109 0.52 -15.71 -19.55
CA SER A 109 1.87 -15.90 -19.03
C SER A 109 1.87 -17.23 -18.32
N GLU A 110 3.00 -17.94 -18.31
CA GLU A 110 3.31 -18.93 -17.27
C GLU A 110 3.90 -18.24 -16.03
N SER A 111 3.85 -18.93 -14.88
CA SER A 111 4.44 -18.40 -13.65
C SER A 111 5.96 -18.40 -13.72
N TRP A 112 6.59 -17.37 -13.14
CA TRP A 112 8.04 -17.34 -13.01
C TRP A 112 8.55 -18.44 -12.06
N ALA A 113 9.40 -19.32 -12.58
CA ALA A 113 10.10 -20.35 -11.84
C ALA A 113 11.43 -19.79 -11.30
N TRP A 114 11.42 -19.36 -10.03
CA TRP A 114 12.59 -18.77 -9.36
C TRP A 114 13.80 -19.71 -9.18
N GLY A 115 13.65 -21.01 -9.46
CA GLY A 115 14.77 -21.96 -9.50
C GLY A 115 15.40 -22.15 -10.89
N ALA A 116 14.77 -21.60 -11.93
CA ALA A 116 15.21 -21.71 -13.32
C ALA A 116 15.91 -20.43 -13.80
N GLY A 117 16.64 -20.55 -14.91
CA GLY A 117 17.27 -19.41 -15.58
C GLY A 117 16.27 -18.50 -16.28
N TRP A 118 16.72 -17.31 -16.67
CA TRP A 118 15.91 -16.35 -17.43
C TRP A 118 15.39 -16.94 -18.74
N ASP A 119 16.31 -17.44 -19.58
CA ASP A 119 15.97 -17.97 -20.91
C ASP A 119 14.96 -19.12 -20.81
N TRP A 120 15.12 -19.99 -19.81
CA TRP A 120 14.17 -21.07 -19.56
C TRP A 120 12.77 -20.54 -19.25
N ASN A 121 12.64 -19.50 -18.42
CA ASN A 121 11.33 -18.94 -18.09
C ASN A 121 10.63 -18.38 -19.33
N ILE A 122 11.37 -17.63 -20.15
CA ILE A 122 10.84 -17.06 -21.40
C ILE A 122 10.46 -18.17 -22.39
N GLU A 123 11.35 -19.15 -22.62
CA GLU A 123 11.09 -20.31 -23.49
C GLU A 123 9.91 -21.17 -23.02
N ASN A 124 9.61 -21.17 -21.72
CA ASN A 124 8.49 -21.90 -21.12
C ASN A 124 7.27 -20.99 -20.86
N GLY A 125 7.16 -19.86 -21.56
CA GLY A 125 5.93 -19.09 -21.65
C GLY A 125 5.73 -18.03 -20.58
N ALA A 126 6.72 -17.73 -19.74
CA ALA A 126 6.67 -16.52 -18.92
C ALA A 126 6.66 -15.28 -19.84
N ILE A 127 5.78 -14.32 -19.54
CA ILE A 127 5.62 -13.12 -20.34
C ILE A 127 6.94 -12.35 -20.49
N GLU A 128 7.24 -11.94 -21.73
CA GLU A 128 8.49 -11.23 -22.05
C GLU A 128 8.42 -9.74 -21.66
N PRO A 129 9.56 -9.12 -21.33
CA PRO A 129 9.65 -7.67 -21.23
C PRO A 129 9.19 -7.00 -22.54
N GLY A 130 8.27 -6.04 -22.42
CA GLY A 130 7.73 -5.30 -23.57
C GLY A 130 6.43 -5.86 -24.15
N ASP A 131 5.93 -6.99 -23.65
CA ASP A 131 4.61 -7.49 -24.01
C ASP A 131 3.47 -6.50 -23.68
N ASP A 132 2.45 -6.44 -24.54
CA ASP A 132 1.32 -5.50 -24.40
C ASP A 132 0.46 -5.80 -23.17
N VAL A 133 0.25 -7.06 -22.80
CA VAL A 133 -0.51 -7.46 -21.61
C VAL A 133 0.26 -7.06 -20.35
N LEU A 134 1.58 -7.27 -20.33
CA LEU A 134 2.45 -6.81 -19.25
C LEU A 134 2.37 -5.29 -19.10
N LEU A 135 2.52 -4.56 -20.19
CA LEU A 135 2.46 -3.10 -20.19
C LEU A 135 1.09 -2.59 -19.70
N ALA A 136 -0.01 -3.21 -20.13
CA ALA A 136 -1.35 -2.88 -19.67
C ALA A 136 -1.53 -3.15 -18.16
N GLY A 137 -1.02 -4.28 -17.66
CA GLY A 137 -1.01 -4.62 -16.23
C GLY A 137 -0.22 -3.59 -15.40
N ARG A 138 0.95 -3.19 -15.91
CA ARG A 138 1.79 -2.13 -15.30
C ARG A 138 1.05 -0.79 -15.22
N TYR A 139 0.39 -0.37 -16.31
CA TYR A 139 -0.42 0.85 -16.29
C TYR A 139 -1.59 0.77 -15.31
N ALA A 140 -2.26 -0.36 -15.17
CA ALA A 140 -3.35 -0.51 -14.22
C ALA A 140 -2.87 -0.36 -12.77
N SER A 141 -1.74 -0.98 -12.41
CA SER A 141 -1.08 -0.78 -11.12
C SER A 141 -0.69 0.69 -10.91
N ALA A 142 -0.06 1.31 -11.91
CA ALA A 142 0.41 2.69 -11.84
C ALA A 142 -0.73 3.73 -11.77
N ILE A 143 -1.88 3.47 -12.40
CA ILE A 143 -3.08 4.32 -12.29
C ILE A 143 -3.58 4.30 -10.85
N LEU A 144 -3.63 3.13 -10.20
CA LEU A 144 -4.02 3.04 -8.79
C LEU A 144 -3.00 3.70 -7.88
N LEU A 145 -1.69 3.59 -8.18
CA LEU A 145 -0.66 4.39 -7.51
C LEU A 145 -0.93 5.90 -7.68
N ALA A 146 -1.19 6.39 -8.89
CA ALA A 146 -1.47 7.81 -9.13
C ALA A 146 -2.73 8.28 -8.37
N LEU A 147 -3.79 7.47 -8.33
CA LEU A 147 -4.97 7.75 -7.53
C LEU A 147 -4.66 7.77 -6.02
N SER A 148 -3.75 6.91 -5.55
CA SER A 148 -3.28 6.90 -4.16
C SER A 148 -2.64 8.24 -3.77
N ILE A 149 -1.96 8.93 -4.71
CA ILE A 149 -1.40 10.27 -4.50
C ILE A 149 -2.51 11.31 -4.28
N VAL A 150 -3.61 11.23 -5.04
CA VAL A 150 -4.78 12.10 -4.84
C VAL A 150 -5.38 11.88 -3.46
N ILE A 151 -5.52 10.63 -3.03
CA ILE A 151 -6.01 10.29 -1.69
C ILE A 151 -5.05 10.84 -0.62
N MET A 152 -3.73 10.66 -0.81
CA MET A 152 -2.72 11.15 0.12
C MET A 152 -2.73 12.68 0.25
N PHE A 153 -2.95 13.41 -0.85
CA PHE A 153 -3.11 14.86 -0.83
C PHE A 153 -4.27 15.26 0.08
N GLN A 154 -5.41 14.58 -0.03
CA GLN A 154 -6.58 14.86 0.81
C GLN A 154 -6.33 14.51 2.28
N ILE A 155 -5.62 13.42 2.57
CA ILE A 155 -5.17 13.08 3.93
C ILE A 155 -4.29 14.21 4.48
N GLY A 156 -3.23 14.59 3.76
CA GLY A 156 -2.33 15.67 4.16
C GLY A 156 -3.05 16.99 4.39
N GLN A 157 -4.02 17.33 3.52
CA GLN A 157 -4.82 18.55 3.64
C GLN A 157 -5.69 18.55 4.91
N LYS A 158 -6.30 17.41 5.26
CA LYS A 158 -7.10 17.28 6.49
C LYS A 158 -6.26 17.28 7.76
N VAL A 159 -5.04 16.76 7.69
CA VAL A 159 -4.16 16.60 8.86
C VAL A 159 -3.38 17.88 9.17
N GLY A 160 -2.81 18.53 8.16
CA GLY A 160 -1.90 19.66 8.34
C GLY A 160 -2.07 20.79 7.32
N GLY A 161 -3.14 20.79 6.53
CA GLY A 161 -3.41 21.80 5.51
C GLY A 161 -2.62 21.58 4.20
N ARG A 162 -2.74 22.55 3.29
CA ARG A 162 -2.23 22.40 1.91
C ARG A 162 -0.72 22.21 1.83
N GLY A 163 0.06 22.92 2.65
CA GLY A 163 1.53 22.76 2.65
C GLY A 163 1.96 21.33 2.96
N VAL A 164 1.31 20.68 3.94
CA VAL A 164 1.55 19.27 4.26
C VAL A 164 1.10 18.37 3.10
N ALA A 165 -0.04 18.66 2.46
CA ALA A 165 -0.53 17.92 1.30
C ALA A 165 0.45 17.92 0.11
N TYR A 166 1.04 19.09 -0.22
CA TYR A 166 2.05 19.19 -1.27
C TYR A 166 3.31 18.42 -0.92
N LEU A 167 3.85 18.61 0.28
CA LEU A 167 5.10 17.97 0.70
C LEU A 167 4.98 16.46 0.83
N THR A 168 3.89 15.95 1.38
CA THR A 168 3.69 14.50 1.56
C THR A 168 3.49 13.79 0.22
N THR A 169 2.78 14.41 -0.73
CA THR A 169 2.64 13.86 -2.09
C THR A 169 3.91 14.01 -2.92
N ALA A 170 4.67 15.10 -2.77
CA ALA A 170 5.99 15.24 -3.37
C ALA A 170 6.92 14.12 -2.89
N TYR A 171 6.94 13.85 -1.58
CA TYR A 171 7.72 12.75 -1.02
C TYR A 171 7.35 11.41 -1.66
N LEU A 172 6.06 11.06 -1.72
CA LEU A 172 5.63 9.78 -2.30
C LEU A 172 5.92 9.66 -3.80
N VAL A 173 5.61 10.70 -4.58
CA VAL A 173 5.78 10.70 -6.04
C VAL A 173 7.25 10.69 -6.43
N LEU A 174 8.12 11.26 -5.60
CA LEU A 174 9.56 11.24 -5.86
C LEU A 174 10.21 9.98 -5.28
N ASN A 175 9.59 9.24 -4.37
CA ASN A 175 10.27 8.12 -3.72
C ASN A 175 10.52 6.95 -4.71
N PRO A 176 11.78 6.55 -4.94
CA PRO A 176 12.12 5.55 -5.95
C PRO A 176 11.53 4.18 -5.65
N ALA A 177 11.44 3.79 -4.36
CA ALA A 177 10.82 2.53 -3.95
C ALA A 177 9.34 2.48 -4.27
N VAL A 178 8.62 3.58 -4.00
CA VAL A 178 7.18 3.71 -4.27
C VAL A 178 6.93 3.67 -5.78
N LEU A 179 7.72 4.41 -6.56
CA LEU A 179 7.60 4.45 -8.02
C LEU A 179 7.89 3.09 -8.66
N LEU A 180 9.00 2.46 -8.30
CA LEU A 180 9.41 1.19 -8.89
C LEU A 180 8.33 0.11 -8.67
N ASN A 181 7.93 -0.08 -7.42
CA ASN A 181 6.99 -1.14 -7.06
C ASN A 181 5.55 -0.83 -7.49
N GLY A 182 5.14 0.44 -7.49
CA GLY A 182 3.79 0.81 -7.95
C GLY A 182 3.65 0.93 -9.47
N ARG A 183 4.74 0.93 -10.24
CA ARG A 183 4.72 0.89 -11.71
C ARG A 183 4.76 -0.53 -12.28
N ARG A 184 5.35 -1.47 -11.56
CA ARG A 184 5.32 -2.89 -11.94
C ARG A 184 3.89 -3.43 -11.87
N ALA A 185 3.59 -4.47 -12.65
CA ALA A 185 2.35 -5.23 -12.61
C ALA A 185 2.29 -6.11 -11.36
N MET A 186 2.46 -5.49 -10.19
CA MET A 186 2.47 -6.11 -8.89
C MET A 186 1.28 -5.65 -8.02
N MET A 187 1.17 -6.13 -6.78
CA MET A 187 0.00 -5.87 -5.92
C MET A 187 0.06 -4.49 -5.22
N GLU A 188 1.21 -3.81 -5.31
CA GLU A 188 1.61 -2.68 -4.47
C GLU A 188 0.81 -1.42 -4.79
N GLY A 189 0.56 -1.12 -6.07
CA GLY A 189 -0.28 0.02 -6.48
C GLY A 189 -1.72 -0.12 -5.98
N VAL A 190 -2.31 -1.32 -6.13
CA VAL A 190 -3.65 -1.66 -5.65
C VAL A 190 -3.74 -1.56 -4.13
N LEU A 191 -2.77 -2.16 -3.42
CA LEU A 191 -2.72 -2.17 -1.96
C LEU A 191 -2.59 -0.75 -1.39
N LEU A 192 -1.68 0.07 -1.92
CA LEU A 192 -1.49 1.46 -1.47
C LEU A 192 -2.75 2.28 -1.67
N PHE A 193 -3.41 2.16 -2.81
CA PHE A 193 -4.65 2.88 -3.10
C PHE A 193 -5.73 2.60 -2.05
N PHE A 194 -6.10 1.33 -1.85
CA PHE A 194 -7.17 0.98 -0.91
C PHE A 194 -6.77 1.21 0.55
N SER A 195 -5.50 0.99 0.91
CA SER A 195 -4.97 1.28 2.26
C SER A 195 -5.02 2.75 2.61
N LEU A 196 -4.79 3.66 1.65
CA LEU A 196 -4.95 5.09 1.89
C LEU A 196 -6.41 5.52 1.84
N LEU A 197 -7.21 4.92 0.96
CA LEU A 197 -8.62 5.25 0.83
C LEU A 197 -9.39 4.94 2.12
N ILE A 198 -9.10 3.83 2.79
CA ILE A 198 -9.73 3.51 4.08
C ILE A 198 -9.35 4.51 5.18
N VAL A 199 -8.11 4.99 5.21
CA VAL A 199 -7.67 6.05 6.14
C VAL A 199 -8.44 7.34 5.86
N LEU A 200 -8.58 7.73 4.59
CA LEU A 200 -9.36 8.91 4.21
C LEU A 200 -10.84 8.78 4.60
N VAL A 201 -11.45 7.61 4.42
CA VAL A 201 -12.84 7.34 4.84
C VAL A 201 -12.97 7.46 6.36
N GLY A 202 -12.02 6.91 7.12
CA GLY A 202 -11.99 7.04 8.58
C GLY A 202 -11.89 8.52 9.02
N LEU A 203 -11.02 9.31 8.39
CA LEU A 203 -10.93 10.75 8.65
C LEU A 203 -12.26 11.48 8.35
N HIS A 204 -12.96 11.10 7.29
CA HIS A 204 -14.29 11.66 7.00
C HIS A 204 -15.33 11.26 8.04
N LEU A 205 -15.30 10.02 8.54
CA LEU A 205 -16.19 9.54 9.58
C LEU A 205 -16.02 10.29 10.91
N LEU A 206 -14.80 10.76 11.23
CA LEU A 206 -14.57 11.57 12.43
C LEU A 206 -15.34 12.89 12.42
N VAL A 207 -15.54 13.47 11.23
CA VAL A 207 -16.24 14.73 11.01
C VAL A 207 -17.73 14.50 10.72
N ASN A 208 -18.06 13.50 9.90
CA ASN A 208 -19.40 13.27 9.38
C ASN A 208 -19.81 11.78 9.50
N ARG A 209 -20.49 11.43 10.60
CA ARG A 209 -20.87 10.04 10.96
C ARG A 209 -22.15 9.54 10.29
N ARG A 210 -22.30 9.79 8.98
CA ARG A 210 -23.45 9.29 8.21
C ARG A 210 -23.36 7.77 8.02
N TRP A 211 -24.49 7.08 8.04
CA TRP A 211 -24.54 5.61 7.98
C TRP A 211 -23.88 5.03 6.71
N TYR A 212 -24.06 5.66 5.55
CA TYR A 212 -23.45 5.19 4.30
C TYR A 212 -21.92 5.26 4.31
N MET A 213 -21.31 6.11 5.15
CA MET A 213 -19.85 6.14 5.30
C MET A 213 -19.32 4.89 6.03
N PHE A 214 -20.13 4.27 6.89
CA PHE A 214 -19.79 2.97 7.48
C PHE A 214 -19.93 1.84 6.45
N LEU A 215 -20.91 1.91 5.54
CA LEU A 215 -20.97 0.99 4.41
C LEU A 215 -19.74 1.13 3.52
N LEU A 216 -19.38 2.37 3.16
CA LEU A 216 -18.17 2.64 2.38
C LEU A 216 -16.93 2.13 3.11
N LEU A 217 -16.82 2.34 4.43
CA LEU A 217 -15.73 1.78 5.24
C LEU A 217 -15.66 0.25 5.10
N GLY A 218 -16.79 -0.46 5.22
CA GLY A 218 -16.83 -1.91 5.06
C GLY A 218 -16.42 -2.38 3.66
N VAL A 219 -16.93 -1.74 2.61
CA VAL A 219 -16.57 -2.05 1.21
C VAL A 219 -15.08 -1.83 0.95
N ILE A 220 -14.54 -0.66 1.30
CA ILE A 220 -13.12 -0.38 1.09
C ILE A 220 -12.24 -1.31 1.93
N SER A 221 -12.68 -1.69 3.14
CA SER A 221 -11.95 -2.67 3.96
C SER A 221 -11.84 -4.04 3.29
N GLY A 222 -12.94 -4.55 2.73
CA GLY A 222 -12.94 -5.83 2.01
C GLY A 222 -12.00 -5.79 0.80
N LEU A 223 -12.04 -4.70 0.04
CA LEU A 223 -11.13 -4.48 -1.11
C LEU A 223 -9.66 -4.36 -0.68
N THR A 224 -9.39 -3.72 0.47
CA THR A 224 -8.02 -3.58 1.01
C THR A 224 -7.42 -4.94 1.37
N VAL A 225 -8.19 -5.81 2.03
CA VAL A 225 -7.73 -7.17 2.36
C VAL A 225 -7.61 -8.04 1.10
N ALA A 226 -8.54 -7.90 0.16
CA ALA A 226 -8.49 -8.60 -1.13
C ALA A 226 -7.32 -8.14 -2.02
N ALA A 227 -6.78 -6.93 -1.81
CA ALA A 227 -5.61 -6.43 -2.53
C ALA A 227 -4.33 -7.20 -2.14
N LYS A 228 -4.12 -7.43 -0.83
CA LYS A 228 -2.99 -8.21 -0.29
C LYS A 228 -3.26 -8.53 1.18
N HIS A 229 -2.76 -9.67 1.68
CA HIS A 229 -2.87 -10.04 3.10
C HIS A 229 -2.39 -8.94 4.09
N PRO A 230 -1.24 -8.26 3.87
CA PRO A 230 -0.84 -7.11 4.68
C PRO A 230 -1.86 -5.96 4.77
N GLY A 231 -2.83 -5.88 3.84
CA GLY A 231 -3.93 -4.92 3.86
C GLY A 231 -4.84 -5.04 5.10
N ILE A 232 -4.80 -6.16 5.82
CA ILE A 232 -5.49 -6.29 7.11
C ILE A 232 -5.00 -5.28 8.16
N LEU A 233 -3.73 -4.88 8.09
CA LEU A 233 -3.14 -3.94 9.04
C LEU A 233 -3.79 -2.56 8.99
N PRO A 234 -3.81 -1.83 7.85
CA PRO A 234 -4.45 -0.52 7.80
C PRO A 234 -5.96 -0.61 8.14
N VAL A 235 -6.63 -1.71 7.79
CA VAL A 235 -8.01 -1.98 8.23
C VAL A 235 -8.12 -2.02 9.75
N ALA A 236 -7.33 -2.86 10.42
CA ALA A 236 -7.34 -2.98 11.86
C ALA A 236 -7.04 -1.64 12.54
N LEU A 237 -6.01 -0.90 12.09
CA LEU A 237 -5.64 0.39 12.68
C LEU A 237 -6.73 1.46 12.52
N VAL A 238 -7.43 1.51 11.38
CA VAL A 238 -8.56 2.42 11.18
C VAL A 238 -9.75 2.05 12.08
N PHE A 239 -10.07 0.76 12.21
CA PHE A 239 -11.17 0.33 13.08
C PHE A 239 -10.86 0.59 14.56
N ILE A 240 -9.65 0.26 15.01
CA ILE A 240 -9.16 0.50 16.38
C ILE A 240 -9.21 2.00 16.69
N SER A 241 -8.71 2.85 15.78
CA SER A 241 -8.70 4.30 15.99
C SER A 241 -10.11 4.91 16.05
N LEU A 242 -11.03 4.49 15.17
CA LEU A 242 -12.41 4.95 15.18
C LEU A 242 -13.16 4.50 16.44
N ALA A 243 -12.93 3.26 16.88
CA ALA A 243 -13.49 2.73 18.13
C ALA A 243 -12.94 3.50 19.34
N TYR A 244 -11.62 3.69 19.41
CA TYR A 244 -10.95 4.45 20.45
C TYR A 244 -11.48 5.89 20.56
N VAL A 245 -11.56 6.61 19.44
CA VAL A 245 -12.11 7.98 19.43
C VAL A 245 -13.58 8.01 19.85
N SER A 246 -14.38 7.02 19.43
CA SER A 246 -15.79 6.96 19.80
C SER A 246 -15.99 6.72 21.30
N LEU A 247 -15.18 5.84 21.91
CA LEU A 247 -15.15 5.61 23.35
C LEU A 247 -14.67 6.84 24.11
N TRP A 248 -13.61 7.49 23.64
CA TRP A 248 -13.07 8.70 24.25
C TRP A 248 -14.10 9.84 24.28
N ARG A 249 -14.82 10.08 23.18
CA ARG A 249 -15.89 11.08 23.15
C ARG A 249 -17.04 10.72 24.09
N ALA A 250 -17.47 9.46 24.09
CA ALA A 250 -18.51 9.01 25.00
C ALA A 250 -18.12 9.23 26.47
N TYR A 251 -16.84 9.05 26.81
CA TYR A 251 -16.27 9.36 28.12
C TYR A 251 -16.37 10.84 28.47
N GLN A 252 -15.89 11.71 27.59
CA GLN A 252 -15.94 13.16 27.81
C GLN A 252 -17.38 13.68 27.91
N GLU A 253 -18.27 13.17 27.07
CA GLU A 253 -19.67 13.62 26.97
C GLU A 253 -20.63 12.84 27.89
N HIS A 254 -20.12 11.89 28.69
CA HIS A 254 -20.92 11.00 29.55
C HIS A 254 -22.07 10.29 28.80
N ASN A 255 -21.85 9.91 27.54
CA ASN A 255 -22.86 9.37 26.63
C ASN A 255 -22.48 7.97 26.11
N TRP A 256 -22.67 6.93 26.93
CA TRP A 256 -22.32 5.55 26.54
C TRP A 256 -23.16 5.02 25.39
N LEU A 257 -24.41 5.49 25.26
CA LEU A 257 -25.28 5.09 24.17
C LEU A 257 -24.72 5.54 22.81
N PHE A 258 -24.03 6.68 22.76
CA PHE A 258 -23.29 7.10 21.56
C PHE A 258 -22.21 6.08 21.20
N ALA A 259 -21.34 5.68 22.14
CA ALA A 259 -20.28 4.69 21.89
C ALA A 259 -20.85 3.35 21.40
N VAL A 260 -21.87 2.81 22.07
CA VAL A 260 -22.51 1.55 21.66
C VAL A 260 -23.04 1.63 20.23
N ARG A 261 -23.70 2.74 19.86
CA ARG A 261 -24.19 2.96 18.49
C ARG A 261 -23.06 3.04 17.45
N GLN A 262 -21.94 3.70 17.77
CA GLN A 262 -20.81 3.76 16.84
C GLN A 262 -20.11 2.40 16.71
N ILE A 263 -19.91 1.69 17.83
CA ILE A 263 -19.31 0.36 17.83
C ILE A 263 -20.17 -0.63 17.04
N ALA A 264 -21.51 -0.59 17.20
CA ALA A 264 -22.41 -1.42 16.42
C ALA A 264 -22.30 -1.14 14.90
N LYS A 265 -22.16 0.13 14.50
CA LYS A 265 -21.94 0.49 13.09
C LYS A 265 -20.58 0.04 12.56
N LEU A 266 -19.52 0.17 13.37
CA LEU A 266 -18.19 -0.35 13.03
C LEU A 266 -18.23 -1.88 12.90
N PHE A 267 -18.91 -2.58 13.81
CA PHE A 267 -19.12 -4.01 13.70
C PHE A 267 -19.84 -4.38 12.39
N GLY A 268 -20.92 -3.67 12.05
CA GLY A 268 -21.62 -3.85 10.77
C GLY A 268 -20.72 -3.59 9.55
N ALA A 269 -19.84 -2.58 9.59
CA ALA A 269 -18.84 -2.35 8.56
C ALA A 269 -17.82 -3.50 8.47
N GLY A 270 -17.41 -4.07 9.61
CA GLY A 270 -16.53 -5.23 9.66
C GLY A 270 -17.16 -6.49 9.07
N VAL A 271 -18.43 -6.76 9.38
CA VAL A 271 -19.19 -7.85 8.76
C VAL A 271 -19.29 -7.65 7.24
N LEU A 272 -19.61 -6.45 6.78
CA LEU A 272 -19.66 -6.14 5.35
C LEU A 272 -18.29 -6.32 4.66
N SER A 273 -17.19 -5.95 5.34
CA SER A 273 -15.83 -6.20 4.87
C SER A 273 -15.57 -7.69 4.66
N LEU A 274 -15.98 -8.54 5.61
CA LEU A 274 -15.85 -9.98 5.50
C LEU A 274 -16.68 -10.52 4.33
N ILE A 275 -17.95 -10.11 4.22
CA ILE A 275 -18.83 -10.51 3.11
C ILE A 275 -18.18 -10.18 1.77
N LEU A 276 -17.67 -8.96 1.61
CA LEU A 276 -17.04 -8.56 0.36
C LEU A 276 -15.72 -9.31 0.09
N PHE A 277 -14.91 -9.55 1.13
CA PHE A 277 -13.72 -10.38 1.00
C PHE A 277 -14.09 -11.78 0.51
N PHE A 278 -15.05 -12.45 1.14
CA PHE A 278 -15.53 -13.77 0.70
C PHE A 278 -16.09 -13.73 -0.72
N ALA A 279 -16.90 -12.71 -1.06
CA ALA A 279 -17.46 -12.55 -2.39
C ALA A 279 -16.39 -12.38 -3.49
N LEU A 280 -15.25 -11.77 -3.16
CA LEU A 280 -14.13 -11.60 -4.09
C LEU A 280 -13.15 -12.77 -4.09
N ASN A 281 -13.31 -13.76 -3.21
CA ASN A 281 -12.37 -14.88 -3.06
C ASN A 281 -13.08 -16.23 -3.27
N PRO A 282 -13.39 -16.60 -4.53
CA PRO A 282 -14.11 -17.83 -4.86
C PRO A 282 -13.48 -19.13 -4.36
N SER A 283 -12.16 -19.16 -4.15
CA SER A 283 -11.49 -20.31 -3.53
C SER A 283 -12.03 -20.65 -2.13
N TRP A 284 -12.66 -19.71 -1.44
CA TRP A 284 -13.21 -19.89 -0.09
C TRP A 284 -14.67 -20.34 -0.07
N TRP A 285 -15.37 -20.38 -1.21
CA TRP A 285 -16.83 -20.56 -1.23
C TRP A 285 -17.31 -21.95 -0.82
N GLN A 286 -16.61 -23.01 -1.23
CA GLN A 286 -17.01 -24.38 -0.92
C GLN A 286 -16.56 -24.82 0.47
N ASN A 287 -15.32 -24.51 0.83
CA ASN A 287 -14.73 -24.95 2.09
C ASN A 287 -13.87 -23.83 2.70
N PRO A 288 -14.51 -22.83 3.37
CA PRO A 288 -13.80 -21.68 3.92
C PRO A 288 -12.84 -22.06 5.05
N GLN A 289 -13.10 -23.17 5.76
CA GLN A 289 -12.19 -23.66 6.78
C GLN A 289 -10.90 -24.20 6.16
N LEU A 290 -11.00 -25.07 5.16
CA LEU A 290 -9.83 -25.59 4.44
C LEU A 290 -9.04 -24.45 3.78
N ALA A 291 -9.72 -23.48 3.17
CA ALA A 291 -9.07 -22.30 2.62
C ALA A 291 -8.27 -21.52 3.68
N ALA A 292 -8.84 -21.30 4.87
CA ALA A 292 -8.14 -20.63 5.96
C ALA A 292 -6.89 -21.39 6.42
N GLU A 293 -7.02 -22.71 6.60
CA GLU A 293 -5.93 -23.59 7.03
C GLU A 293 -4.78 -23.57 6.00
N LEU A 294 -5.09 -23.78 4.72
CA LEU A 294 -4.09 -23.78 3.65
C LEU A 294 -3.45 -22.41 3.43
N VAL A 295 -4.19 -21.30 3.54
CA VAL A 295 -3.60 -19.96 3.44
C VAL A 295 -2.58 -19.73 4.55
N ILE A 296 -2.90 -20.10 5.81
CA ILE A 296 -1.97 -19.95 6.92
C ILE A 296 -0.75 -20.85 6.73
N GLN A 297 -0.97 -22.11 6.35
CA GLN A 297 0.09 -23.09 6.10
C GLN A 297 1.03 -22.62 4.98
N GLU A 298 0.50 -22.34 3.79
CA GLU A 298 1.31 -21.95 2.62
C GLU A 298 2.04 -20.63 2.84
N ARG A 299 1.42 -19.67 3.53
CA ARG A 299 2.11 -18.42 3.92
C ARG A 299 3.25 -18.68 4.89
N SER A 300 3.05 -19.52 5.90
CA SER A 300 4.08 -19.88 6.87
C SER A 300 5.24 -20.62 6.20
N THR A 301 4.93 -21.61 5.34
CA THR A 301 5.93 -22.38 4.59
C THR A 301 6.73 -21.50 3.65
N THR A 302 6.05 -20.68 2.82
CA THR A 302 6.70 -19.77 1.87
C THR A 302 7.60 -18.78 2.61
N LEU A 303 7.11 -18.18 3.69
CA LEU A 303 7.88 -17.20 4.43
C LEU A 303 9.10 -17.82 5.11
N SER A 304 8.94 -19.02 5.70
CA SER A 304 10.04 -19.77 6.32
C SER A 304 11.12 -20.13 5.29
N ALA A 305 10.72 -20.55 4.08
CA ALA A 305 11.64 -20.85 2.99
C ALA A 305 12.39 -19.59 2.52
N GLN A 306 11.69 -18.46 2.39
CA GLN A 306 12.31 -17.18 2.04
C GLN A 306 13.30 -16.69 3.11
N VAL A 307 12.92 -16.77 4.39
CA VAL A 307 13.81 -16.43 5.52
C VAL A 307 15.04 -17.33 5.56
N THR A 308 14.86 -18.63 5.31
CA THR A 308 15.96 -19.60 5.29
C THR A 308 16.94 -19.34 4.13
N SER A 309 16.44 -18.92 2.98
CA SER A 309 17.26 -18.68 1.78
C SER A 309 17.89 -17.29 1.73
N ALA A 310 17.15 -16.24 2.07
CA ALA A 310 17.60 -14.86 1.97
C ALA A 310 18.24 -14.31 3.25
N GLY A 311 18.07 -15.00 4.38
CA GLY A 311 18.44 -14.52 5.70
C GLY A 311 17.36 -13.61 6.30
N GLY A 312 16.78 -14.04 7.41
CA GLY A 312 15.90 -13.20 8.23
C GLY A 312 16.67 -12.49 9.37
N PRO A 313 16.09 -11.43 9.96
CA PRO A 313 16.73 -10.72 11.05
C PRO A 313 16.86 -11.61 12.29
N ALA A 314 18.03 -11.60 12.92
CA ALA A 314 18.31 -12.35 14.14
C ALA A 314 17.55 -11.81 15.35
N ASP A 315 17.33 -10.49 15.42
CA ASP A 315 16.68 -9.83 16.56
C ASP A 315 15.98 -8.51 16.17
N MET A 316 15.46 -7.80 17.17
CA MET A 316 14.78 -6.52 16.99
C MET A 316 15.72 -5.39 16.56
N SER A 317 16.99 -5.41 16.97
CA SER A 317 17.97 -4.41 16.57
C SER A 317 18.22 -4.51 15.07
N GLU A 318 18.36 -5.72 14.55
CA GLU A 318 18.51 -5.95 13.12
C GLU A 318 17.25 -5.52 12.35
N ARG A 319 16.04 -5.82 12.85
CA ARG A 319 14.78 -5.33 12.25
C ARG A 319 14.72 -3.81 12.15
N VAL A 320 15.15 -3.10 13.20
CA VAL A 320 15.25 -1.63 13.19
C VAL A 320 16.29 -1.17 12.16
N GLY A 321 17.44 -1.85 12.07
CA GLY A 321 18.46 -1.58 11.05
C GLY A 321 17.96 -1.78 9.62
N GLN A 322 17.23 -2.87 9.37
CA GLN A 322 16.59 -3.15 8.08
C GLN A 322 15.54 -2.09 7.75
N PHE A 323 14.68 -1.71 8.71
CA PHE A 323 13.72 -0.62 8.53
C PHE A 323 14.41 0.70 8.19
N TYR A 324 15.49 1.03 8.88
CA TYR A 324 16.28 2.23 8.63
C TYR A 324 16.82 2.26 7.19
N ARG A 325 17.42 1.16 6.71
CA ARG A 325 17.93 1.07 5.33
C ARG A 325 16.81 1.11 4.29
N GLN A 326 15.75 0.33 4.48
CA GLN A 326 14.73 0.15 3.45
C GLN A 326 13.69 1.27 3.40
N ALA A 327 13.32 1.87 4.55
CA ALA A 327 12.26 2.87 4.63
C ALA A 327 12.77 4.31 4.75
N LEU A 328 13.94 4.54 5.35
CA LEU A 328 14.47 5.90 5.59
C LEU A 328 15.60 6.28 4.63
N ILE A 329 16.53 5.37 4.32
CA ILE A 329 17.49 5.60 3.22
C ILE A 329 16.79 5.38 1.87
N ALA A 330 16.07 4.27 1.73
CA ALA A 330 15.19 3.99 0.60
C ALA A 330 15.88 4.04 -0.79
N GLN A 331 17.06 3.43 -0.90
CA GLN A 331 17.69 3.18 -2.21
C GLN A 331 16.88 2.13 -2.98
N PRO A 332 16.62 2.30 -4.28
CA PRO A 332 15.80 1.36 -5.04
C PRO A 332 16.38 -0.05 -5.04
N MET A 333 15.53 -1.05 -4.81
CA MET A 333 15.85 -2.47 -4.92
C MET A 333 15.15 -3.03 -6.16
N TYR A 334 15.94 -3.29 -7.22
CA TYR A 334 15.41 -3.78 -8.51
C TYR A 334 15.11 -5.27 -8.53
N SER A 335 15.87 -6.05 -7.76
CA SER A 335 15.69 -7.49 -7.56
C SER A 335 16.16 -7.87 -6.16
N GLU A 336 15.40 -8.76 -5.52
CA GLU A 336 15.69 -9.39 -4.24
C GLU A 336 16.69 -10.55 -4.38
N VAL A 337 16.88 -11.09 -5.59
CA VAL A 337 17.70 -12.28 -5.84
C VAL A 337 18.86 -11.98 -6.77
N ASP A 338 20.08 -12.36 -6.36
CA ASP A 338 21.32 -11.99 -7.05
C ASP A 338 21.43 -12.57 -8.46
N TYR A 339 21.01 -13.82 -8.68
CA TYR A 339 21.10 -14.45 -10.00
C TYR A 339 20.23 -13.74 -11.05
N PHE A 340 19.18 -13.03 -10.63
CA PHE A 340 18.25 -12.33 -11.53
C PHE A 340 18.81 -10.97 -11.99
N LYS A 341 19.68 -10.34 -11.18
CA LYS A 341 20.22 -8.99 -11.44
C LYS A 341 20.92 -8.83 -12.80
N PRO A 342 21.74 -9.79 -13.28
CA PRO A 342 22.42 -9.68 -14.57
C PRO A 342 21.47 -9.52 -15.76
N TYR A 343 20.25 -10.05 -15.70
CA TYR A 343 19.31 -10.03 -16.84
C TYR A 343 18.59 -8.69 -17.02
N ILE A 344 18.50 -7.89 -15.97
CA ILE A 344 17.82 -6.58 -15.99
C ILE A 344 18.80 -5.41 -15.94
N VAL A 345 20.10 -5.63 -16.12
CA VAL A 345 21.14 -4.60 -15.93
C VAL A 345 20.94 -3.41 -16.87
N ASP A 346 20.60 -3.67 -18.14
CA ASP A 346 20.41 -2.63 -19.14
C ASP A 346 19.12 -1.85 -18.90
N GLU A 347 18.04 -2.53 -18.48
CA GLU A 347 16.78 -1.89 -18.09
C GLU A 347 16.97 -1.00 -16.86
N VAL A 348 17.72 -1.49 -15.85
CA VAL A 348 18.05 -0.72 -14.64
C VAL A 348 18.88 0.51 -15.01
N ALA A 349 19.90 0.36 -15.86
CA ALA A 349 20.72 1.48 -16.31
C ALA A 349 19.89 2.53 -17.07
N ALA A 350 19.00 2.09 -17.97
CA ALA A 350 18.12 2.96 -18.72
C ALA A 350 17.12 3.69 -17.80
N TYR A 351 16.56 2.98 -16.81
CA TYR A 351 15.65 3.56 -15.83
C TYR A 351 16.35 4.59 -14.94
N GLU A 352 17.54 4.28 -14.43
CA GLU A 352 18.36 5.16 -13.59
C GLU A 352 18.87 6.40 -14.36
N ALA A 353 19.09 6.28 -15.66
CA ALA A 353 19.41 7.43 -16.52
C ALA A 353 18.19 8.31 -16.83
N SER A 354 16.97 7.77 -16.65
CA SER A 354 15.73 8.48 -16.96
C SER A 354 15.37 9.51 -15.87
N PRO A 355 14.61 10.57 -16.20
CA PRO A 355 14.08 11.50 -15.19
C PRO A 355 12.98 10.85 -14.32
N TRP A 356 12.55 9.63 -14.63
CA TRP A 356 11.40 8.98 -13.99
C TRP A 356 11.78 8.18 -12.76
N ARG A 357 13.06 7.92 -12.52
CA ARG A 357 13.54 7.07 -11.42
C ARG A 357 13.14 7.53 -10.01
N GLY A 358 12.80 8.81 -9.86
CA GLY A 358 12.58 9.42 -8.55
C GLY A 358 13.85 10.00 -7.93
N ILE A 359 13.72 10.45 -6.70
CA ILE A 359 14.77 11.03 -5.87
C ILE A 359 14.64 10.37 -4.50
N ALA A 360 15.69 9.70 -4.03
CA ALA A 360 15.76 9.16 -2.69
C ALA A 360 15.86 10.31 -1.67
N ILE A 361 14.72 10.90 -1.31
CA ILE A 361 14.60 11.87 -0.21
C ILE A 361 14.82 11.06 1.07
N GLY A 362 16.05 11.08 1.57
CA GLY A 362 16.53 10.17 2.61
C GLY A 362 17.76 9.36 2.23
N GLY A 363 18.14 9.28 0.94
CA GLY A 363 19.14 8.41 0.31
C GLY A 363 20.58 8.38 0.84
N SER A 364 20.82 8.94 2.02
CA SER A 364 22.06 8.86 2.79
C SER A 364 21.72 8.81 4.29
N ASP A 365 22.67 8.41 5.13
CA ASP A 365 22.45 8.41 6.58
C ASP A 365 22.03 9.78 7.12
N ILE A 366 22.62 10.85 6.58
CA ILE A 366 22.27 12.22 6.95
C ILE A 366 20.82 12.53 6.57
N GLY A 367 20.39 12.11 5.37
CA GLY A 367 19.00 12.26 4.92
C GLY A 367 18.02 11.52 5.82
N ALA A 368 18.34 10.27 6.17
CA ALA A 368 17.53 9.46 7.07
C ALA A 368 17.41 10.09 8.48
N ILE A 369 18.51 10.61 9.04
CA ILE A 369 18.49 11.32 10.34
C ILE A 369 17.61 12.56 10.27
N ILE A 370 17.71 13.36 9.20
CA ILE A 370 16.85 14.54 9.00
C ILE A 370 15.38 14.11 8.95
N LEU A 371 15.05 13.05 8.21
CA LEU A 371 13.69 12.53 8.16
C LEU A 371 13.18 12.11 9.54
N ILE A 372 13.97 11.38 10.32
CA ILE A 372 13.61 10.98 11.70
C ILE A 372 13.30 12.21 12.55
N ILE A 373 14.16 13.23 12.53
CA ILE A 373 13.94 14.46 13.32
C ILE A 373 12.63 15.13 12.89
N LEU A 374 12.38 15.26 11.58
CA LEU A 374 11.14 15.84 11.07
C LEU A 374 9.92 14.98 11.46
N MET A 375 10.02 13.65 11.40
CA MET A 375 8.96 12.75 11.84
C MET A 375 8.63 12.92 13.32
N LEU A 376 9.65 13.04 14.18
CA LEU A 376 9.47 13.26 15.62
C LEU A 376 8.79 14.61 15.90
N ILE A 377 9.17 15.68 15.20
CA ILE A 377 8.50 16.98 15.28
C ILE A 377 7.04 16.87 14.80
N GLY A 378 6.80 16.18 13.68
CA GLY A 378 5.47 15.92 13.15
C GLY A 378 4.59 15.13 14.12
N LEU A 379 5.13 14.09 14.74
CA LEU A 379 4.45 13.32 15.77
C LEU A 379 4.15 14.18 17.01
N GLY A 380 5.11 15.01 17.44
CA GLY A 380 4.90 16.01 18.49
C GLY A 380 3.76 16.98 18.14
N LYS A 381 3.65 17.39 16.87
CA LYS A 381 2.55 18.24 16.41
C LYS A 381 1.19 17.56 16.47
N LEU A 382 1.11 16.25 16.23
CA LEU A 382 -0.12 15.48 16.42
C LEU A 382 -0.46 15.34 17.91
N LEU A 383 0.54 15.15 18.77
CA LEU A 383 0.34 15.05 20.21
C LEU A 383 -0.19 16.36 20.83
N PHE A 384 0.05 17.52 20.20
CA PHE A 384 -0.33 18.82 20.77
C PHE A 384 -0.96 19.80 19.75
N PRO A 385 -2.30 20.01 19.78
CA PRO A 385 -3.30 19.40 20.67
C PRO A 385 -3.79 18.02 20.18
N LEU A 386 -4.20 17.16 21.12
CA LEU A 386 -4.87 15.88 20.84
C LEU A 386 -6.32 16.11 20.37
N THR A 387 -6.47 16.40 19.08
CA THR A 387 -7.76 16.35 18.37
C THR A 387 -8.12 14.92 18.01
N ASP A 388 -9.35 14.67 17.57
CA ASP A 388 -9.76 13.33 17.12
C ASP A 388 -9.04 12.88 15.87
N ILE A 389 -8.78 13.81 14.95
CA ILE A 389 -7.91 13.56 13.79
C ILE A 389 -6.53 13.15 14.32
N SER A 390 -5.95 13.92 15.25
CA SER A 390 -4.66 13.57 15.83
C SER A 390 -4.63 12.18 16.47
N ARG A 391 -5.64 11.82 17.26
CA ARG A 391 -5.75 10.50 17.90
C ARG A 391 -5.76 9.37 16.86
N MET A 392 -6.57 9.51 15.81
CA MET A 392 -6.62 8.53 14.74
C MET A 392 -5.28 8.43 14.01
N MET A 393 -4.69 9.58 13.67
CA MET A 393 -3.43 9.61 12.96
C MET A 393 -2.30 9.01 13.80
N ILE A 394 -2.22 9.27 15.11
CA ILE A 394 -1.21 8.66 15.99
C ILE A 394 -1.33 7.13 15.99
N VAL A 395 -2.53 6.59 16.14
CA VAL A 395 -2.74 5.12 16.12
C VAL A 395 -2.33 4.54 14.77
N TRP A 396 -2.75 5.17 13.66
CA TRP A 396 -2.41 4.70 12.33
C TRP A 396 -0.90 4.82 12.05
N THR A 397 -0.30 5.99 12.24
CA THR A 397 1.12 6.21 11.94
C THR A 397 2.03 5.34 12.81
N SER A 398 1.82 5.34 14.12
CA SER A 398 2.67 4.59 15.04
C SER A 398 2.43 3.09 14.89
N GLY A 399 1.17 2.66 14.69
CA GLY A 399 0.84 1.26 14.45
C GLY A 399 1.44 0.73 13.16
N THR A 400 1.39 1.51 12.07
CA THR A 400 2.01 1.13 10.80
C THR A 400 3.52 1.02 10.93
N LEU A 401 4.21 2.02 11.52
CA LEU A 401 5.65 1.97 11.70
C LEU A 401 6.07 0.80 12.60
N ALA A 402 5.40 0.61 13.74
CA ALA A 402 5.69 -0.48 14.66
C ALA A 402 5.48 -1.85 14.01
N PHE A 403 4.38 -2.03 13.26
CA PHE A 403 4.14 -3.27 12.53
C PHE A 403 5.18 -3.50 11.44
N THR A 404 5.52 -2.50 10.63
CA THR A 404 6.54 -2.67 9.59
C THR A 404 7.89 -3.07 10.19
N ILE A 405 8.28 -2.52 11.34
CA ILE A 405 9.51 -2.95 12.05
C ILE A 405 9.37 -4.37 12.60
N ALA A 406 8.28 -4.66 13.32
CA ALA A 406 8.14 -5.91 14.07
C ALA A 406 7.79 -7.11 13.20
N ALA A 407 7.00 -6.92 12.15
CA ALA A 407 6.36 -7.99 11.37
C ALA A 407 7.00 -8.20 9.99
N THR A 408 7.90 -7.33 9.53
CA THR A 408 8.61 -7.53 8.25
C THR A 408 9.79 -8.48 8.46
N PRO A 409 9.77 -9.68 7.89
CA PRO A 409 10.75 -10.74 8.18
C PRO A 409 11.92 -10.76 7.20
N LEU A 410 11.86 -9.96 6.13
CA LEU A 410 12.80 -9.98 5.02
C LEU A 410 13.15 -8.55 4.65
N GLU A 411 14.41 -8.30 4.33
CA GLU A 411 14.89 -6.98 3.90
C GLU A 411 14.54 -6.68 2.43
N TRP A 412 13.31 -6.99 2.02
CA TRP A 412 12.81 -6.70 0.67
C TRP A 412 12.06 -5.37 0.69
N GLN A 413 12.52 -4.42 -0.12
CA GLN A 413 12.02 -3.04 -0.11
C GLN A 413 10.49 -2.95 -0.21
N ARG A 414 9.86 -3.80 -1.01
CA ARG A 414 8.40 -3.83 -1.20
C ARG A 414 7.60 -4.11 0.07
N TYR A 415 8.19 -4.76 1.08
CA TYR A 415 7.53 -5.00 2.37
C TYR A 415 7.50 -3.77 3.28
N TYR A 416 8.32 -2.76 2.99
CA TYR A 416 8.35 -1.50 3.73
C TYR A 416 7.41 -0.43 3.13
N LEU A 417 6.72 -0.73 2.01
CA LEU A 417 5.91 0.25 1.27
C LEU A 417 4.81 0.92 2.10
N ALA A 418 4.22 0.21 3.07
CA ALA A 418 3.22 0.76 3.96
C ALA A 418 3.75 1.90 4.86
N ALA A 419 5.07 1.95 5.12
CA ALA A 419 5.67 2.97 5.96
C ALA A 419 5.85 4.32 5.23
N PHE A 420 6.01 4.33 3.90
CA PHE A 420 6.31 5.56 3.16
C PHE A 420 5.24 6.65 3.27
N PRO A 421 3.92 6.35 3.18
CA PRO A 421 2.90 7.38 3.40
C PRO A 421 2.98 8.00 4.79
N VAL A 422 3.31 7.19 5.81
CA VAL A 422 3.43 7.66 7.19
C VAL A 422 4.68 8.53 7.37
N ILE A 423 5.83 8.09 6.84
CA ILE A 423 7.08 8.86 6.86
C ILE A 423 6.87 10.20 6.17
N GLY A 424 6.36 10.18 4.93
CA GLY A 424 6.10 11.40 4.17
C GLY A 424 5.15 12.36 4.86
N LEU A 425 4.11 11.86 5.51
CA LEU A 425 3.15 12.71 6.24
C LEU A 425 3.76 13.34 7.48
N LEU A 426 4.41 12.54 8.33
CA LEU A 426 5.01 13.01 9.57
C LEU A 426 6.16 13.98 9.30
N SER A 427 7.04 13.67 8.33
CA SER A 427 8.12 14.57 7.94
C SER A 427 7.59 15.89 7.34
N ALA A 428 6.56 15.84 6.50
CA ALA A 428 5.91 17.04 5.97
C ALA A 428 5.29 17.91 7.08
N LEU A 429 4.60 17.28 8.04
CA LEU A 429 4.02 17.96 9.19
C LEU A 429 5.10 18.58 10.08
N GLY A 430 6.21 17.88 10.29
CA GLY A 430 7.37 18.37 11.02
C GLY A 430 8.01 19.59 10.36
N LEU A 431 8.22 19.53 9.04
CA LEU A 431 8.83 20.61 8.28
C LEU A 431 7.96 21.89 8.31
N ILE A 432 6.65 21.75 8.08
CA ILE A 432 5.72 22.88 8.16
C ILE A 432 5.67 23.46 9.58
N THR A 433 5.73 22.61 10.61
CA THR A 433 5.76 23.05 12.00
C THR A 433 7.02 23.86 12.29
N LEU A 434 8.19 23.37 11.87
CA LEU A 434 9.47 24.07 12.04
C LEU A 434 9.48 25.43 11.31
N TYR A 435 9.02 25.44 10.04
CA TYR A 435 8.91 26.67 9.26
C TYR A 435 8.04 27.74 9.95
N ASN A 436 6.89 27.32 10.50
CA ASN A 436 5.98 28.22 11.20
C ASN A 436 6.58 28.76 12.51
N LEU A 437 7.36 27.95 13.24
CA LEU A 437 8.04 28.40 14.46
C LEU A 437 9.09 29.49 14.15
N VAL A 438 9.92 29.26 13.13
CA VAL A 438 10.97 30.22 12.73
C VAL A 438 10.38 31.53 12.21
N THR A 439 9.31 31.46 11.40
CA THR A 439 8.68 32.67 10.83
C THR A 439 7.91 33.49 11.86
N ARG A 440 7.31 32.85 12.88
CA ARG A 440 6.66 33.56 14.00
C ARG A 440 7.65 34.35 14.84
N GLN A 441 8.79 33.76 15.20
CA GLN A 441 9.83 34.42 15.99
C GLN A 441 10.38 35.69 15.30
N ARG A 442 10.52 35.66 13.96
CA ARG A 442 10.97 36.83 13.20
C ARG A 442 9.98 38.00 13.28
N ARG A 443 8.67 37.72 13.25
CA ARG A 443 7.63 38.76 13.33
C ARG A 443 7.49 39.39 14.71
N THR A 444 7.87 38.68 15.76
CA THR A 444 7.87 39.23 17.13
C THR A 444 9.14 40.01 17.47
N ALA A 445 10.21 39.83 16.67
CA ALA A 445 11.49 40.51 16.87
C ALA A 445 11.61 41.82 16.06
N THR A 446 10.74 42.02 15.06
CA THR A 446 10.55 43.27 14.31
C THR A 446 9.40 44.06 14.89
#